data_AF-A0A413PWJ8-F1
#
_entry.id   AF-A0A413PWJ8-F1
#
_cell.length_a   1.000
_cell.length_b   1.000
_cell.length_c   1.000
_cell.angle_alpha   90.00
_cell.angle_beta   90.00
_cell.angle_gamma   90.00
#
_symmetry.space_group_name_H-M   'P 1'
#
loop_
_entity.id
_entity.type
_entity.pdbx_description
1 polymer ?
#
loop_
_entity_poly.entity_id
_entity_poly.type
_entity_poly.pdbx_seq_one_letter_code
_entity_poly.pdbx_strand_id
1 'polypeptide(L)'
;MKKNRINFLRRTQLLQSATLICVILMIISLVRVSALLPGVSKEADKKKSQAKAKIYEKEYVRGSILDRNGNTIAFSQKPGGARTYSHPYAFSNLVGYWSKIYGTYGVEKTMNEELVHSNCGANPKQKKGADVSLTIDAALQERAYKDIEKYKGSVAVLDAKTGEILALASSPSFNVSEIEDKWKKINEKEGVFLSNAYQNPVAPGSVFKLITSKEIVEAGIEREEVEDTGSITVNGQTIRNYGGKAYGSISFREGFVKSSNVYFMNRALKLGGLRFIRQEKAFYLGKTFLLILQQSILTLI
;
A
#
# COMPACT_ATOMS: atom_id res chain seq x y z
N MET A 1 39.63 -66.48 17.10
CA MET A 1 38.21 -66.19 16.75
C MET A 1 37.69 -64.80 17.14
N LYS A 2 38.06 -64.20 18.29
CA LYS A 2 37.56 -62.85 18.70
C LYS A 2 37.92 -61.70 17.73
N LYS A 3 39.13 -61.68 17.15
CA LYS A 3 39.62 -60.60 16.26
C LYS A 3 38.81 -60.47 14.95
N ASN A 4 38.41 -61.59 14.34
CA ASN A 4 37.58 -61.59 13.12
C ASN A 4 36.14 -61.15 13.38
N ARG A 5 35.59 -61.47 14.57
CA ARG A 5 34.23 -61.05 14.96
C ARG A 5 34.14 -59.54 15.23
N ILE A 6 35.19 -58.95 15.82
CA ILE A 6 35.30 -57.50 16.03
C ILE A 6 35.42 -56.75 14.69
N ASN A 7 36.19 -57.29 13.73
CA ASN A 7 36.30 -56.71 12.39
C ASN A 7 35.01 -56.83 11.58
N PHE A 8 34.25 -57.92 11.73
CA PHE A 8 32.94 -58.08 11.09
C PHE A 8 31.91 -57.08 11.65
N LEU A 9 31.80 -56.97 12.97
CA LEU A 9 30.88 -56.04 13.63
C LEU A 9 31.19 -54.57 13.32
N ARG A 10 32.47 -54.18 13.25
CA ARG A 10 32.87 -52.83 12.82
C ARG A 10 32.51 -52.55 11.36
N ARG A 11 32.66 -53.52 10.46
CA ARG A 11 32.28 -53.38 9.04
C ARG A 11 30.76 -53.25 8.87
N THR A 12 29.96 -54.03 9.61
CA THR A 12 28.50 -53.90 9.56
C THR A 12 28.02 -52.58 10.16
N GLN A 13 28.64 -52.10 11.24
CA GLN A 13 28.34 -50.77 11.80
C GLN A 13 28.68 -49.65 10.82
N LEU A 14 29.83 -49.71 10.14
CA LEU A 14 30.21 -48.72 9.12
C LEU A 14 29.24 -48.73 7.93
N LEU A 15 28.82 -49.91 7.46
CA LEU A 15 27.81 -50.03 6.40
C LEU A 15 26.45 -49.47 6.84
N GLN A 16 26.00 -49.78 8.06
CA GLN A 16 24.76 -49.25 8.62
C GLN A 16 24.81 -47.72 8.74
N SER A 17 25.90 -47.15 9.26
CA SER A 17 26.10 -45.71 9.34
C SER A 17 26.11 -45.06 7.95
N ALA A 18 26.77 -45.66 6.96
CA ALA A 18 26.79 -45.15 5.59
C ALA A 18 25.38 -45.17 4.97
N THR A 19 24.61 -46.24 5.16
CA THR A 19 23.22 -46.31 4.65
C THR A 19 22.32 -45.26 5.32
N LEU A 20 22.47 -45.03 6.63
CA LEU A 20 21.71 -44.01 7.34
C LEU A 20 22.03 -42.60 6.81
N ILE A 21 23.32 -42.31 6.57
CA ILE A 21 23.75 -41.04 5.96
C ILE A 21 23.14 -40.88 4.55
N CYS A 22 23.18 -41.92 3.71
CA CYS A 22 22.57 -41.88 2.38
C CYS A 22 21.06 -41.62 2.43
N VAL A 23 20.34 -42.27 3.35
CA VAL A 23 18.89 -42.05 3.55
C VAL A 23 18.60 -40.62 4.01
N ILE A 24 19.38 -40.09 4.95
CA ILE A 24 19.25 -38.70 5.41
C ILE A 24 19.49 -37.73 4.25
N LEU A 25 20.53 -37.94 3.45
CA LEU A 25 20.81 -37.11 2.27
C LEU A 25 19.68 -37.19 1.23
N MET A 26 19.11 -38.38 1.02
CA MET A 26 17.96 -38.58 0.13
C MET A 26 16.72 -37.82 0.63
N ILE A 27 16.43 -37.89 1.93
CA ILE A 27 15.31 -37.16 2.55
C ILE A 27 15.53 -35.64 2.43
N ILE A 28 16.74 -35.15 2.72
CA ILE A 28 17.08 -33.73 2.54
C ILE A 28 16.88 -33.31 1.08
N SER A 29 17.28 -34.14 0.12
CA SER A 29 17.07 -33.89 -1.30
C SER A 29 15.58 -33.83 -1.66
N LEU A 30 14.78 -34.78 -1.17
CA LEU A 30 13.33 -34.81 -1.41
C LEU A 30 12.62 -33.59 -0.81
N VAL A 31 12.99 -33.18 0.41
CA VAL A 31 12.45 -31.96 1.06
C VAL A 31 12.84 -30.70 0.27
N ARG A 32 14.07 -30.64 -0.27
CA ARG A 32 14.47 -29.53 -1.14
C ARG A 32 13.69 -29.50 -2.45
N VAL A 33 13.49 -30.67 -3.08
CA VAL A 33 12.75 -30.77 -4.34
C VAL A 33 11.26 -30.44 -4.13
N SER A 34 10.65 -30.90 -3.03
CA SER A 34 9.26 -30.55 -2.73
C SER A 34 9.09 -29.06 -2.44
N ALA A 35 10.07 -28.43 -1.78
CA ALA A 35 10.07 -26.98 -1.58
C ALA A 35 10.20 -26.16 -2.88
N LEU A 36 10.59 -26.76 -4.01
CA LEU A 36 10.65 -26.11 -5.33
C LEU A 36 9.34 -26.22 -6.13
N LEU A 37 8.39 -27.04 -5.65
CA LEU A 37 7.06 -27.16 -6.24
C LEU A 37 6.22 -25.93 -5.87
N PRO A 38 5.51 -25.32 -6.83
CA PRO A 38 4.66 -24.17 -6.57
C PRO A 38 3.64 -24.44 -5.47
N GLY A 39 3.50 -23.53 -4.50
CA GLY A 39 2.49 -23.60 -3.45
C GLY A 39 2.91 -24.39 -2.20
N VAL A 40 4.05 -25.08 -2.21
CA VAL A 40 4.57 -25.81 -1.04
C VAL A 40 5.28 -24.87 -0.06
N SER A 41 5.98 -23.85 -0.57
CA SER A 41 6.63 -22.84 0.27
C SER A 41 6.55 -21.46 -0.38
N LYS A 42 5.80 -20.55 0.24
CA LYS A 42 5.66 -19.15 -0.21
C LYS A 42 7.01 -18.45 -0.36
N GLU A 43 7.97 -18.76 0.50
CA GLU A 43 9.29 -18.13 0.44
C GLU A 43 10.16 -18.69 -0.68
N ALA A 44 10.09 -20.00 -0.94
CA ALA A 44 10.79 -20.61 -2.06
C ALA A 44 10.21 -20.11 -3.39
N ASP A 45 8.89 -20.01 -3.50
CA ASP A 45 8.19 -19.47 -4.67
C ASP A 45 8.59 -18.03 -4.94
N LYS A 46 8.67 -17.19 -3.90
CA LYS A 46 9.14 -15.81 -4.01
C LYS A 46 10.58 -15.73 -4.51
N LYS A 47 11.50 -16.53 -3.96
CA LYS A 47 12.91 -16.57 -4.40
C LYS A 47 13.03 -17.01 -5.85
N LYS A 48 12.25 -18.02 -6.25
CA LYS A 48 12.19 -18.53 -7.63
C LYS A 48 11.66 -17.46 -8.58
N SER A 49 10.56 -16.79 -8.23
CA SER A 49 10.00 -15.69 -9.02
C SER A 49 11.00 -14.55 -9.18
N GLN A 50 11.67 -14.13 -8.11
CA GLN A 50 12.70 -13.10 -8.16
C GLN A 50 13.89 -13.47 -9.07
N ALA A 51 14.34 -14.73 -9.02
CA ALA A 51 15.39 -15.21 -9.92
C ALA A 51 14.92 -15.21 -11.39
N LYS A 52 13.68 -15.62 -11.64
CA LYS A 52 13.04 -15.62 -12.96
C LYS A 52 12.92 -14.20 -13.52
N ALA A 53 12.45 -13.26 -12.70
CA ALA A 53 12.31 -11.85 -13.06
C ALA A 53 13.65 -11.23 -13.49
N LYS A 54 14.74 -11.50 -12.77
CA LYS A 54 16.08 -11.01 -13.15
C LYS A 54 16.58 -11.52 -14.50
N ILE A 55 16.17 -12.73 -14.89
CA ILE A 55 16.49 -13.28 -16.22
C ILE A 55 15.65 -12.54 -17.27
N TYR A 56 14.35 -12.42 -17.03
CA TYR A 56 13.45 -11.73 -17.94
C TYR A 56 13.79 -10.26 -18.13
N GLU A 57 14.22 -9.54 -17.10
CA GLU A 57 14.64 -8.13 -17.22
C GLU A 57 15.78 -7.91 -18.23
N LYS A 58 16.62 -8.93 -18.47
CA LYS A 58 17.71 -8.85 -19.45
C LYS A 58 17.25 -9.12 -20.87
N GLU A 59 16.21 -9.93 -21.04
CA GLU A 59 15.76 -10.41 -22.34
C GLU A 59 14.49 -9.72 -22.85
N TYR A 60 13.66 -9.23 -21.93
CA TYR A 60 12.35 -8.67 -22.20
C TYR A 60 12.35 -7.16 -21.96
N VAL A 61 11.69 -6.44 -22.86
CA VAL A 61 11.35 -5.03 -22.66
C VAL A 61 10.33 -4.97 -21.53
N ARG A 62 10.63 -4.19 -20.48
CA ARG A 62 9.69 -3.99 -19.39
C ARG A 62 8.41 -3.32 -19.90
N GLY A 63 7.26 -3.88 -19.55
CA GLY A 63 5.94 -3.35 -19.92
C GLY A 63 5.72 -1.92 -19.43
N SER A 64 4.79 -1.23 -20.05
CA SER A 64 4.47 0.18 -19.80
C SER A 64 3.47 0.30 -18.65
N ILE A 65 3.47 1.42 -17.96
CA ILE A 65 2.43 1.78 -17.00
C ILE A 65 1.64 2.91 -17.63
N LEU A 66 0.33 2.71 -17.75
CA LEU A 66 -0.60 3.59 -18.44
C LEU A 66 -1.58 4.22 -17.43
N ASP A 67 -2.01 5.44 -17.71
CA ASP A 67 -3.14 6.06 -17.01
C ASP A 67 -4.47 5.45 -17.49
N ARG A 68 -5.57 5.88 -16.89
CA ARG A 68 -6.91 5.36 -17.22
C ARG A 68 -7.37 5.63 -18.65
N ASN A 69 -6.76 6.60 -19.32
CA ASN A 69 -7.06 7.02 -20.68
C ASN A 69 -6.07 6.39 -21.68
N GLY A 70 -5.15 5.54 -21.23
CA GLY A 70 -4.13 4.89 -22.05
C GLY A 70 -2.87 5.73 -22.26
N ASN A 71 -2.71 6.87 -21.58
CA ASN A 71 -1.50 7.69 -21.68
C ASN A 71 -0.34 7.02 -20.95
N THR A 72 0.84 7.02 -21.55
CA THR A 72 2.03 6.40 -20.96
C THR A 72 2.59 7.23 -19.81
N ILE A 73 2.62 6.63 -18.61
CA ILE A 73 3.25 7.20 -17.41
C ILE A 73 4.71 6.74 -17.29
N ALA A 74 4.96 5.45 -17.50
CA ALA A 74 6.30 4.87 -17.45
C ALA A 74 6.51 3.83 -18.55
N PHE A 75 7.68 3.81 -19.20
CA PHE A 75 7.98 2.83 -20.25
C PHE A 75 9.48 2.60 -20.43
N SER A 76 9.81 1.54 -21.17
CA SER A 76 11.18 1.19 -21.56
C SER A 76 11.24 0.89 -23.06
N GLN A 77 12.31 1.33 -23.73
CA GLN A 77 12.46 1.13 -25.18
C GLN A 77 13.12 -0.20 -25.54
N LYS A 78 13.99 -0.73 -24.67
CA LYS A 78 14.77 -1.95 -24.91
C LYS A 78 14.94 -2.77 -23.63
N PRO A 79 15.23 -4.08 -23.74
CA PRO A 79 15.51 -4.92 -22.57
C PRO A 79 16.68 -4.38 -21.76
N GLY A 80 16.52 -4.34 -20.43
CA GLY A 80 17.48 -3.71 -19.54
C GLY A 80 17.81 -2.24 -19.87
N GLY A 81 16.97 -1.52 -20.62
CA GLY A 81 17.14 -0.10 -20.90
C GLY A 81 16.86 0.77 -19.69
N ALA A 82 17.13 2.08 -19.79
CA ALA A 82 16.65 3.05 -18.81
C ALA A 82 15.12 3.09 -18.81
N ARG A 83 14.54 3.37 -17.64
CA ARG A 83 13.10 3.55 -17.46
C ARG A 83 12.77 5.03 -17.59
N THR A 84 11.84 5.39 -18.47
CA THR A 84 11.41 6.77 -18.71
C THR A 84 10.10 7.03 -18.01
N TYR A 85 9.97 8.21 -17.38
CA TYR A 85 8.80 8.64 -16.63
C TYR A 85 8.31 10.00 -17.13
N SER A 86 7.05 10.07 -17.58
CA SER A 86 6.48 11.31 -18.15
C SER A 86 6.25 12.40 -17.09
N HIS A 87 5.90 12.00 -15.87
CA HIS A 87 5.53 12.87 -14.75
C HIS A 87 6.35 12.54 -13.50
N PRO A 88 7.64 12.89 -13.48
CA PRO A 88 8.59 12.26 -12.58
C PRO A 88 8.43 12.61 -11.09
N TYR A 89 7.75 13.70 -10.78
CA TYR A 89 7.42 14.10 -9.41
C TYR A 89 6.02 13.67 -9.00
N ALA A 90 5.01 13.98 -9.81
CA ALA A 90 3.60 13.74 -9.45
C ALA A 90 3.27 12.26 -9.21
N PHE A 91 4.01 11.34 -9.85
CA PHE A 91 3.79 9.90 -9.70
C PHE A 91 4.85 9.19 -8.86
N SER A 92 5.84 9.89 -8.31
CA SER A 92 7.00 9.27 -7.66
C SER A 92 6.63 8.39 -6.47
N ASN A 93 5.66 8.78 -5.66
CA ASN A 93 5.21 8.02 -4.49
C ASN A 93 4.19 6.92 -4.84
N LEU A 94 3.58 6.99 -6.02
CA LEU A 94 2.58 6.04 -6.48
C LEU A 94 3.19 4.98 -7.41
N VAL A 95 3.65 5.41 -8.58
CA VAL A 95 4.30 4.54 -9.57
C VAL A 95 5.64 4.05 -9.04
N GLY A 96 6.36 4.91 -8.33
CA GLY A 96 7.69 4.61 -7.83
C GLY A 96 8.71 4.52 -8.95
N TYR A 97 9.81 3.81 -8.68
CA TYR A 97 10.91 3.65 -9.61
C TYR A 97 11.22 2.18 -9.86
N TRP A 98 11.81 1.91 -11.02
CA TRP A 98 12.64 0.74 -11.29
C TRP A 98 14.07 1.22 -11.52
N SER A 99 15.00 0.69 -10.76
CA SER A 99 16.43 0.97 -10.85
C SER A 99 17.20 -0.35 -10.80
N LYS A 100 18.24 -0.44 -11.62
CA LYS A 100 19.15 -1.60 -11.59
C LYS A 100 20.00 -1.63 -10.32
N ILE A 101 20.24 -0.45 -9.75
CA ILE A 101 21.11 -0.25 -8.59
C ILE A 101 20.30 -0.31 -7.29
N TYR A 102 19.16 0.40 -7.26
CA TYR A 102 18.37 0.60 -6.04
C TYR A 102 17.08 -0.24 -5.98
N GLY A 103 16.86 -1.10 -6.96
CA GLY A 103 15.70 -2.01 -7.02
C GLY A 103 14.41 -1.30 -7.42
N THR A 104 13.28 -1.77 -6.88
CA THR A 104 11.94 -1.28 -7.25
C THR A 104 11.17 -0.71 -6.06
N TYR A 105 10.30 0.26 -6.34
CA TYR A 105 9.40 0.91 -5.38
C TYR A 105 8.04 1.22 -6.03
N GLY A 106 6.97 1.39 -5.24
CA GLY A 106 5.63 1.72 -5.76
C GLY A 106 5.01 0.63 -6.63
N VAL A 107 4.19 1.02 -7.61
CA VAL A 107 3.61 0.12 -8.63
C VAL A 107 4.69 -0.69 -9.35
N GLU A 108 5.86 -0.11 -9.64
CA GLU A 108 6.97 -0.84 -10.28
C GLU A 108 7.43 -2.05 -9.45
N LYS A 109 7.30 -1.99 -8.12
CA LYS A 109 7.58 -3.13 -7.23
C LYS A 109 6.43 -4.11 -7.17
N THR A 110 5.21 -3.60 -7.00
CA THR A 110 4.02 -4.41 -6.80
C THR A 110 3.66 -5.24 -8.02
N MET A 111 3.83 -4.66 -9.22
CA MET A 111 3.51 -5.28 -10.51
C MET A 111 4.76 -5.76 -11.24
N ASN A 112 5.84 -6.03 -10.50
CA ASN A 112 7.12 -6.34 -11.12
C ASN A 112 7.06 -7.61 -11.97
N GLU A 113 6.31 -8.62 -11.55
CA GLU A 113 6.23 -9.90 -12.25
C GLU A 113 5.59 -9.72 -13.63
N GLU A 114 4.47 -9.00 -13.68
CA GLU A 114 3.72 -8.70 -14.90
C GLU A 114 4.52 -7.79 -15.83
N LEU A 115 5.15 -6.75 -15.28
CA LEU A 115 5.95 -5.78 -16.04
C LEU A 115 7.20 -6.41 -16.67
N VAL A 116 7.76 -7.49 -16.12
CA VAL A 116 8.92 -8.18 -16.74
C VAL A 116 8.51 -9.36 -17.60
N HIS A 117 7.36 -9.98 -17.34
CA HIS A 117 6.92 -11.17 -18.03
C HIS A 117 5.40 -11.33 -17.97
N SER A 118 4.76 -11.45 -19.14
CA SER A 118 3.33 -11.74 -19.20
C SER A 118 3.07 -13.25 -19.22
N ASN A 119 2.22 -13.74 -18.31
CA ASN A 119 1.48 -15.00 -18.50
C ASN A 119 0.21 -14.79 -19.37
N CYS A 120 -0.14 -13.54 -19.65
CA CYS A 120 -1.35 -13.10 -20.34
C CYS A 120 -1.02 -12.71 -21.78
N GLY A 121 -1.11 -13.66 -22.71
CA GLY A 121 -1.29 -13.36 -24.14
C GLY A 121 -0.18 -12.59 -24.87
N ALA A 122 0.98 -12.31 -24.26
CA ALA A 122 2.08 -11.68 -24.97
C ALA A 122 2.51 -12.61 -26.13
N ASN A 123 2.50 -12.07 -27.35
CA ASN A 123 3.05 -12.77 -28.49
C ASN A 123 4.52 -13.13 -28.13
N PRO A 124 4.89 -14.42 -28.03
CA PRO A 124 6.23 -14.82 -27.56
C PRO A 124 7.35 -14.25 -28.45
N LYS A 125 7.00 -13.75 -29.65
CA LYS A 125 7.91 -13.04 -30.55
C LYS A 125 8.31 -11.63 -30.07
N GLN A 126 7.51 -10.95 -29.26
CA GLN A 126 7.74 -9.55 -28.90
C GLN A 126 8.66 -9.32 -27.69
N LYS A 127 9.09 -10.37 -26.97
CA LYS A 127 9.96 -10.29 -25.78
C LYS A 127 9.68 -9.02 -24.95
N LYS A 128 8.42 -8.83 -24.53
CA LYS A 128 7.94 -7.68 -23.76
C LYS A 128 7.08 -8.18 -22.59
N GLY A 129 7.19 -7.52 -21.43
CA GLY A 129 6.27 -7.71 -20.31
C GLY A 129 4.88 -7.14 -20.57
N ALA A 130 3.92 -7.43 -19.69
CA ALA A 130 2.57 -6.90 -19.79
C ALA A 130 2.54 -5.40 -19.47
N ASP A 131 1.71 -4.65 -20.19
CA ASP A 131 1.41 -3.27 -19.82
C ASP A 131 0.42 -3.27 -18.64
N VAL A 132 0.54 -2.30 -17.73
CA VAL A 132 -0.32 -2.16 -16.54
C VAL A 132 -1.11 -0.86 -16.66
N SER A 133 -2.44 -0.93 -16.60
CA SER A 133 -3.29 0.25 -16.63
C SER A 133 -3.72 0.64 -15.21
N LEU A 134 -3.62 1.94 -14.91
CA LEU A 134 -4.05 2.51 -13.65
C LEU A 134 -5.45 3.14 -13.80
N THR A 135 -6.20 3.25 -12.71
CA THR A 135 -7.44 4.06 -12.64
C THR A 135 -7.17 5.57 -12.56
N ILE A 136 -5.92 5.95 -12.38
CA ILE A 136 -5.45 7.32 -12.21
C ILE A 136 -5.62 8.09 -13.51
N ASP A 137 -6.12 9.31 -13.41
CA ASP A 137 -6.09 10.29 -14.49
C ASP A 137 -4.80 11.12 -14.37
N ALA A 138 -3.96 11.11 -15.40
CA ALA A 138 -2.65 11.75 -15.30
C ALA A 138 -2.71 13.28 -15.17
N ALA A 139 -3.68 13.93 -15.82
CA ALA A 139 -3.86 15.37 -15.72
C ALA A 139 -4.33 15.75 -14.31
N LEU A 140 -5.26 14.98 -13.74
CA LEU A 140 -5.73 15.18 -12.38
C LEU A 140 -4.64 14.93 -11.33
N GLN A 141 -3.85 13.86 -11.48
CA GLN A 141 -2.71 13.55 -10.61
C GLN A 141 -1.68 14.68 -10.61
N GLU A 142 -1.28 15.16 -11.79
CA GLU A 142 -0.32 16.26 -11.94
C GLU A 142 -0.86 17.54 -11.31
N ARG A 143 -2.14 17.85 -11.52
CA ARG A 143 -2.77 19.02 -10.92
C ARG A 143 -2.81 18.91 -9.39
N ALA A 144 -3.26 17.78 -8.86
CA ALA A 144 -3.33 17.53 -7.43
C ALA A 144 -1.96 17.66 -6.77
N TYR A 145 -0.89 17.14 -7.41
CA TYR A 145 0.47 17.30 -6.94
C TYR A 145 0.92 18.77 -6.92
N LYS A 146 0.72 19.51 -8.02
CA LYS A 146 1.10 20.94 -8.11
C LYS A 146 0.42 21.79 -7.04
N ASP A 147 -0.83 21.50 -6.73
CA ASP A 147 -1.57 22.22 -5.69
C ASP A 147 -0.99 21.98 -4.27
N ILE A 148 -0.28 20.86 -4.05
CA ILE A 148 0.29 20.50 -2.74
C ILE A 148 1.83 20.47 -2.66
N GLU A 149 2.57 20.70 -3.75
CA GLU A 149 4.03 20.49 -3.79
C GLU A 149 4.81 21.32 -2.77
N LYS A 150 4.23 22.45 -2.33
CA LYS A 150 4.82 23.37 -1.34
C LYS A 150 4.48 23.01 0.11
N TYR A 151 3.55 22.08 0.31
CA TYR A 151 3.06 21.66 1.61
C TYR A 151 3.48 20.22 1.91
N LYS A 152 3.53 19.85 3.19
CA LYS A 152 3.61 18.44 3.59
C LYS A 152 2.18 17.91 3.71
N GLY A 153 1.78 16.98 2.86
CA GLY A 153 0.41 16.46 2.83
C GLY A 153 0.14 15.54 1.65
N SER A 154 -1.14 15.29 1.41
CA SER A 154 -1.61 14.40 0.35
C SER A 154 -2.98 14.82 -0.16
N VAL A 155 -3.31 14.40 -1.38
CA VAL A 155 -4.63 14.55 -1.99
C VAL A 155 -5.04 13.21 -2.57
N ALA A 156 -6.24 12.76 -2.21
CA ALA A 156 -6.89 11.61 -2.82
C ALA A 156 -8.16 12.08 -3.51
N VAL A 157 -8.37 11.68 -4.76
CA VAL A 157 -9.62 11.89 -5.50
C VAL A 157 -10.16 10.54 -5.88
N LEU A 158 -11.44 10.29 -5.58
CA LEU A 158 -12.10 9.02 -5.83
C LEU A 158 -13.38 9.24 -6.63
N ASP A 159 -13.71 8.28 -7.49
CA ASP A 159 -15.07 8.14 -7.99
C ASP A 159 -15.96 7.60 -6.87
N ALA A 160 -16.99 8.37 -6.48
CA ALA A 160 -17.85 8.02 -5.35
C ALA A 160 -18.75 6.81 -5.58
N LYS A 161 -19.00 6.42 -6.84
CA LYS A 161 -19.87 5.28 -7.20
C LYS A 161 -19.06 4.00 -7.31
N THR A 162 -17.88 4.06 -7.92
CA THR A 162 -17.06 2.88 -8.20
C THR A 162 -15.99 2.64 -7.14
N GLY A 163 -15.58 3.68 -6.41
CA GLY A 163 -14.46 3.62 -5.47
C GLY A 163 -13.09 3.64 -6.17
N GLU A 164 -13.05 3.84 -7.49
CA GLU A 164 -11.80 4.00 -8.23
C GLU A 164 -11.02 5.24 -7.74
N ILE A 165 -9.70 5.10 -7.64
CA ILE A 165 -8.83 6.22 -7.28
C ILE A 165 -8.39 6.93 -8.55
N LEU A 166 -8.76 8.20 -8.66
CA LEU A 166 -8.51 9.02 -9.84
C LEU A 166 -7.22 9.84 -9.70
N ALA A 167 -6.85 10.17 -8.47
CA ALA A 167 -5.57 10.77 -8.12
C ALA A 167 -5.20 10.41 -6.68
N LEU A 168 -3.90 10.24 -6.43
CA LEU A 168 -3.30 9.92 -5.14
C LEU A 168 -1.95 10.64 -5.02
N ALA A 169 -1.99 11.96 -4.86
CA ALA A 169 -0.80 12.80 -4.79
C ALA A 169 -0.24 12.85 -3.35
N SER A 170 1.08 12.94 -3.25
CA SER A 170 1.80 13.06 -1.99
C SER A 170 2.90 14.11 -2.10
N SER A 171 3.10 14.87 -1.02
CA SER A 171 4.23 15.79 -0.87
C SER A 171 4.77 15.69 0.56
N PRO A 172 6.11 15.61 0.77
CA PRO A 172 7.16 15.77 -0.23
C PRO A 172 7.24 14.60 -1.22
N SER A 173 7.77 14.88 -2.41
CA SER A 173 8.00 13.96 -3.52
C SER A 173 9.47 14.05 -3.99
N PHE A 174 9.88 13.21 -4.94
CA PHE A 174 11.21 13.16 -5.53
C PHE A 174 11.14 13.01 -7.04
N ASN A 175 12.19 13.42 -7.74
CA ASN A 175 12.31 13.15 -9.17
C ASN A 175 12.72 11.70 -9.39
N VAL A 176 11.78 10.87 -9.83
CA VAL A 176 12.02 9.45 -10.10
C VAL A 176 13.07 9.22 -11.19
N SER A 177 13.21 10.15 -12.15
CA SER A 177 14.17 10.01 -13.26
C SER A 177 15.62 10.25 -12.83
N GLU A 178 15.83 10.84 -11.65
CA GLU A 178 17.16 11.12 -11.09
C GLU A 178 17.56 10.11 -10.00
N ILE A 179 16.81 9.00 -9.86
CA ILE A 179 16.99 8.08 -8.73
C ILE A 179 18.39 7.44 -8.70
N GLU A 180 18.94 7.11 -9.88
CA GLU A 180 20.26 6.48 -9.97
C GLU A 180 21.39 7.50 -9.72
N ASP A 181 21.25 8.73 -10.21
CA ASP A 181 22.29 9.77 -10.13
C ASP A 181 22.29 10.52 -8.80
N LYS A 182 21.12 10.68 -8.16
CA LYS A 182 20.93 11.54 -6.98
C LYS A 182 20.39 10.79 -5.77
N TRP A 183 20.53 9.46 -5.73
CA TRP A 183 20.04 8.62 -4.64
C TRP A 183 20.36 9.18 -3.26
N LYS A 184 21.62 9.52 -2.99
CA LYS A 184 22.05 10.03 -1.67
C LYS A 184 21.22 11.25 -1.24
N LYS A 185 21.10 12.24 -2.12
CA LYS A 185 20.34 13.48 -1.87
C LYS A 185 18.84 13.22 -1.71
N ILE A 186 18.28 12.27 -2.47
CA ILE A 186 16.87 11.90 -2.36
C ILE A 186 16.65 11.19 -1.02
N ASN A 187 17.45 10.16 -0.72
CA ASN A 187 17.30 9.32 0.45
C ASN A 187 17.55 10.05 1.79
N GLU A 188 18.34 11.14 1.77
CA GLU A 188 18.52 12.02 2.94
C GLU A 188 17.28 12.87 3.25
N LYS A 189 16.33 13.03 2.32
CA LYS A 189 15.08 13.76 2.58
C LYS A 189 14.11 12.90 3.37
N GLU A 190 13.85 13.32 4.60
CA GLU A 190 12.91 12.66 5.49
C GLU A 190 11.52 12.50 4.85
N GLY A 191 10.99 11.28 4.90
CA GLY A 191 9.63 10.96 4.44
C GLY A 191 9.43 10.98 2.93
N VAL A 192 10.45 11.19 2.11
CA VAL A 192 10.28 11.33 0.65
C VAL A 192 9.78 10.06 -0.04
N PHE A 193 10.06 8.88 0.52
CA PHE A 193 9.57 7.58 0.06
C PHE A 193 8.33 7.10 0.84
N LEU A 194 7.80 7.92 1.77
CA LEU A 194 6.56 7.62 2.47
C LEU A 194 5.43 8.37 1.77
N SER A 195 4.47 7.62 1.23
CA SER A 195 3.28 8.25 0.67
C SER A 195 2.38 8.75 1.80
N ASN A 196 2.27 10.07 1.93
CA ASN A 196 1.35 10.71 2.88
C ASN A 196 -0.12 10.38 2.58
N ALA A 197 -0.42 9.87 1.39
CA ALA A 197 -1.79 9.54 1.01
C ALA A 197 -2.30 8.25 1.68
N TYR A 198 -1.42 7.31 2.03
CA TYR A 198 -1.84 6.01 2.58
C TYR A 198 -0.90 5.37 3.60
N GLN A 199 0.27 5.96 3.86
CA GLN A 199 1.26 5.42 4.81
C GLN A 199 1.47 6.32 6.04
N ASN A 200 0.85 7.51 6.07
CA ASN A 200 0.98 8.45 7.17
C ASN A 200 -0.39 8.73 7.82
N PRO A 201 -0.74 8.05 8.93
CA PRO A 201 -1.99 8.33 9.64
C PRO A 201 -1.93 9.71 10.31
N VAL A 202 -2.96 10.52 10.07
CA VAL A 202 -3.13 11.83 10.71
C VAL A 202 -4.41 11.87 11.53
N ALA A 203 -4.42 12.65 12.61
CA ALA A 203 -5.65 12.88 13.34
C ALA A 203 -6.65 13.61 12.43
N PRO A 204 -7.85 13.03 12.14
CA PRO A 204 -8.79 13.59 11.16
C PRO A 204 -9.48 14.87 11.66
N GLY A 205 -9.38 15.18 12.96
CA GLY A 205 -10.01 16.34 13.57
C GLY A 205 -11.52 16.38 13.30
N SER A 206 -12.03 17.56 12.95
CA SER A 206 -13.46 17.76 12.71
C SER A 206 -14.01 16.99 11.49
N VAL A 207 -13.17 16.48 10.58
CA VAL A 207 -13.66 15.63 9.48
C VAL A 207 -14.29 14.34 10.01
N PHE A 208 -13.82 13.84 11.16
CA PHE A 208 -14.39 12.67 11.82
C PHE A 208 -15.86 12.87 12.26
N LYS A 209 -16.29 14.11 12.41
CA LYS A 209 -17.68 14.45 12.73
C LYS A 209 -18.66 13.96 11.67
N LEU A 210 -18.23 13.64 10.45
CA LEU A 210 -19.06 12.96 9.45
C LEU A 210 -19.52 11.58 9.93
N ILE A 211 -18.60 10.78 10.50
CA ILE A 211 -18.90 9.47 11.08
C ILE A 211 -19.83 9.64 12.28
N THR A 212 -19.53 10.60 13.16
CA THR A 212 -20.40 10.90 14.30
C THR A 212 -21.78 11.38 13.88
N SER A 213 -21.88 12.19 12.83
CA SER A 213 -23.15 12.70 12.30
C SER A 213 -24.05 11.58 11.81
N LYS A 214 -23.49 10.58 11.13
CA LYS A 214 -24.25 9.39 10.72
C LYS A 214 -24.88 8.70 11.93
N GLU A 215 -24.12 8.48 13.00
CA GLU A 215 -24.64 7.85 14.23
C GLU A 215 -25.73 8.69 14.91
N ILE A 216 -25.57 10.01 14.94
CA ILE A 216 -26.56 10.94 15.50
C ILE A 216 -27.90 10.77 14.77
N VAL A 217 -27.87 10.77 13.43
CA VAL A 217 -29.07 10.65 12.59
C VAL A 217 -29.68 9.25 12.69
N GLU A 218 -28.88 8.18 12.68
CA GLU A 218 -29.39 6.81 12.81
C GLU A 218 -30.02 6.54 14.18
N ALA A 219 -29.56 7.22 15.22
CA ALA A 219 -30.15 7.15 16.55
C ALA A 219 -31.39 8.05 16.72
N GLY A 220 -31.71 8.91 15.74
CA GLY A 220 -32.85 9.82 15.80
C GLY A 220 -32.69 10.99 16.77
N ILE A 221 -31.46 11.26 17.25
CA ILE A 221 -31.17 12.29 18.25
C ILE A 221 -30.76 13.64 17.64
N GLU A 222 -30.77 13.75 16.31
CA GLU A 222 -30.51 14.98 15.56
C GLU A 222 -31.58 16.06 15.78
N ARG A 223 -32.77 15.66 16.22
CA ARG A 223 -33.94 16.53 16.44
C ARG A 223 -33.85 17.34 17.73
N GLU A 224 -33.01 16.90 18.64
CA GLU A 224 -32.78 17.59 19.90
C GLU A 224 -31.80 18.76 19.66
N GLU A 225 -31.95 19.82 20.45
CA GLU A 225 -30.94 20.89 20.52
C GLU A 225 -29.87 20.55 21.57
N VAL A 226 -28.71 21.21 21.48
CA VAL A 226 -27.66 21.18 22.51
C VAL A 226 -27.34 22.59 22.92
N GLU A 227 -27.31 22.84 24.22
CA GLU A 227 -26.79 24.09 24.76
C GLU A 227 -25.26 24.13 24.64
N ASP A 228 -24.76 25.05 23.81
CA ASP A 228 -23.34 25.23 23.56
C ASP A 228 -22.78 26.48 24.27
N THR A 229 -22.16 26.23 25.41
CA THR A 229 -21.49 27.25 26.25
C THR A 229 -20.05 27.54 25.84
N GLY A 230 -19.60 27.01 24.69
CA GLY A 230 -18.23 27.18 24.17
C GLY A 230 -17.20 26.19 24.73
N SER A 231 -17.54 25.46 25.78
CA SER A 231 -16.72 24.34 26.28
C SER A 231 -17.53 23.31 27.05
N ILE A 232 -17.02 22.08 27.11
CA ILE A 232 -17.59 20.99 27.90
C ILE A 232 -16.46 20.23 28.60
N THR A 233 -16.64 19.91 29.87
CA THR A 233 -15.66 19.13 30.66
C THR A 233 -16.13 17.69 30.76
N VAL A 234 -15.28 16.75 30.35
CA VAL A 234 -15.54 15.31 30.38
C VAL A 234 -14.37 14.64 31.09
N ASN A 235 -14.63 13.92 32.18
CA ASN A 235 -13.60 13.21 32.96
C ASN A 235 -12.38 14.09 33.31
N GLY A 236 -12.63 15.35 33.71
CA GLY A 236 -11.57 16.31 34.06
C GLY A 236 -10.85 16.96 32.88
N GLN A 237 -11.19 16.63 31.62
CA GLN A 237 -10.64 17.29 30.44
C GLN A 237 -11.66 18.26 29.84
N THR A 238 -11.25 19.51 29.62
CA THR A 238 -12.09 20.53 29.00
C THR A 238 -11.86 20.56 27.49
N ILE A 239 -12.92 20.27 26.74
CA ILE A 239 -12.99 20.38 25.29
C ILE A 239 -13.64 21.72 24.94
N ARG A 240 -12.98 22.51 24.10
CA ARG A 240 -13.43 23.86 23.73
C ARG A 240 -13.82 23.91 22.26
N ASN A 241 -14.82 24.72 21.94
CA ASN A 241 -15.01 25.18 20.56
C ASN A 241 -13.78 25.97 20.11
N TYR A 242 -13.60 26.05 18.80
CA TYR A 242 -12.57 26.91 18.23
C TYR A 242 -12.74 28.36 18.73
N GLY A 243 -11.67 28.95 19.28
CA GLY A 243 -11.71 30.27 19.90
C GLY A 243 -12.55 30.39 21.18
N GLY A 244 -13.02 29.27 21.76
CA GLY A 244 -13.88 29.27 22.95
C GLY A 244 -15.29 29.86 22.72
N LYS A 245 -15.72 29.98 21.47
CA LYS A 245 -17.00 30.60 21.12
C LYS A 245 -18.19 29.78 21.62
N ALA A 246 -19.08 30.41 22.37
CA ALA A 246 -20.39 29.89 22.73
C ALA A 246 -21.38 30.15 21.59
N TYR A 247 -22.24 29.17 21.30
CA TYR A 247 -23.25 29.28 20.26
C TYR A 247 -24.69 29.26 20.79
N GLY A 248 -24.87 29.05 22.10
CA GLY A 248 -26.19 28.92 22.73
C GLY A 248 -26.88 27.61 22.35
N SER A 249 -28.21 27.55 22.45
CA SER A 249 -28.99 26.41 22.00
C SER A 249 -28.88 26.27 20.49
N ILE A 250 -28.30 25.16 20.03
CA ILE A 250 -28.07 24.90 18.61
C ILE A 250 -28.63 23.55 18.17
N SER A 251 -29.22 23.56 16.98
CA SER A 251 -29.68 22.37 16.28
C SER A 251 -28.52 21.52 15.73
N PHE A 252 -28.81 20.27 15.30
CA PHE A 252 -27.83 19.44 14.58
C PHE A 252 -27.22 20.14 13.37
N ARG A 253 -28.04 20.79 12.55
CA ARG A 253 -27.57 21.50 11.36
C ARG A 253 -26.59 22.59 11.72
N GLU A 254 -26.89 23.36 12.77
CA GLU A 254 -25.99 24.41 13.24
C GLU A 254 -24.71 23.86 13.85
N GLY A 255 -24.80 22.82 14.68
CA GLY A 255 -23.64 22.15 15.26
C GLY A 255 -22.70 21.60 14.18
N PHE A 256 -23.27 21.01 13.12
CA PHE A 256 -22.53 20.52 11.95
C PHE A 256 -21.86 21.65 11.18
N VAL A 257 -22.62 22.68 10.77
CA VAL A 257 -22.11 23.80 9.95
C VAL A 257 -21.06 24.62 10.71
N LYS A 258 -21.28 24.88 12.01
CA LYS A 258 -20.34 25.62 12.86
C LYS A 258 -19.17 24.75 13.34
N SER A 259 -19.18 23.44 13.04
CA SER A 259 -18.25 22.45 13.56
C SER A 259 -18.04 22.58 15.07
N SER A 260 -19.13 22.67 15.84
CA SER A 260 -19.05 22.80 17.30
C SER A 260 -18.39 21.55 17.90
N ASN A 261 -17.42 21.72 18.79
CA ASN A 261 -16.84 20.61 19.54
C ASN A 261 -17.75 20.22 20.71
N VAL A 262 -18.42 21.19 21.33
CA VAL A 262 -19.38 20.95 22.42
C VAL A 262 -20.56 20.13 21.95
N TYR A 263 -21.19 20.50 20.82
CA TYR A 263 -22.31 19.76 20.23
C TYR A 263 -21.94 18.29 19.98
N PHE A 264 -20.83 18.07 19.26
CA PHE A 264 -20.42 16.71 18.88
C PHE A 264 -19.97 15.88 20.08
N MET A 265 -19.33 16.47 21.08
CA MET A 265 -18.98 15.77 22.31
C MET A 265 -20.21 15.41 23.14
N ASN A 266 -21.17 16.34 23.28
CA ASN A 266 -22.44 16.07 23.96
C ASN A 266 -23.17 14.88 23.32
N ARG A 267 -23.30 14.91 21.98
CA ARG A 267 -23.93 13.83 21.22
C ARG A 267 -23.16 12.52 21.33
N ALA A 268 -21.83 12.55 21.31
CA ALA A 268 -21.01 11.36 21.49
C ALA A 268 -21.18 10.72 22.87
N LEU A 269 -21.25 11.52 23.93
CA LEU A 269 -21.53 11.03 25.29
C LEU A 269 -22.91 10.37 25.38
N LYS A 270 -23.92 10.94 24.72
CA LYS A 270 -25.28 10.37 24.70
C LYS A 270 -25.36 9.06 23.91
N LEU A 271 -24.62 8.94 22.79
CA LEU A 271 -24.58 7.72 21.97
C LEU A 271 -23.82 6.56 22.63
N GLY A 272 -22.74 6.89 23.35
CA GLY A 272 -21.86 5.91 24.00
C GLY A 272 -20.85 5.24 23.05
N GLY A 273 -19.71 4.82 23.60
CA GLY A 273 -18.54 4.37 22.83
C GLY A 273 -18.76 3.11 21.98
N LEU A 274 -19.63 2.18 22.41
CA LEU A 274 -19.86 0.92 21.67
C LEU A 274 -20.49 1.14 20.28
N ARG A 275 -21.33 2.19 20.13
CA ARG A 275 -21.90 2.58 18.84
C ARG A 275 -20.81 3.08 17.90
N PHE A 276 -19.94 3.97 18.39
CA PHE A 276 -18.80 4.48 17.63
C PHE A 276 -17.85 3.38 17.16
N ILE A 277 -17.46 2.44 18.04
CA ILE A 277 -16.57 1.33 17.66
C ILE A 277 -17.20 0.48 16.53
N ARG A 278 -18.52 0.28 16.56
CA ARG A 278 -19.22 -0.45 15.49
C ARG A 278 -19.18 0.35 14.19
N GLN A 279 -19.45 1.65 14.25
CA GLN A 279 -19.49 2.50 13.07
C GLN A 279 -18.11 2.72 12.45
N GLU A 280 -17.08 2.88 13.26
CA GLU A 280 -15.69 2.95 12.82
C GLU A 280 -15.30 1.70 12.02
N LYS A 281 -15.68 0.51 12.52
CA LYS A 281 -15.48 -0.75 11.79
C LYS A 281 -16.25 -0.80 10.47
N ALA A 282 -17.46 -0.25 10.42
CA ALA A 282 -18.25 -0.17 9.19
C ALA A 282 -17.63 0.77 8.15
N PHE A 283 -16.91 1.81 8.59
CA PHE A 283 -16.07 2.66 7.75
C PHE A 283 -14.64 2.11 7.53
N TYR A 284 -14.40 0.84 7.86
CA TYR A 284 -13.11 0.17 7.69
C TYR A 284 -11.94 0.79 8.49
N LEU A 285 -12.22 1.61 9.50
CA LEU A 285 -11.18 2.10 10.40
C LEU A 285 -10.56 0.95 11.19
N GLY A 286 -9.23 0.97 11.30
CA GLY A 286 -8.45 -0.13 11.89
C GLY A 286 -8.27 -1.37 11.00
N LYS A 287 -8.70 -1.32 9.74
CA LYS A 287 -8.42 -2.38 8.74
C LYS A 287 -7.25 -1.99 7.84
N THR A 288 -6.42 -2.97 7.48
CA THR A 288 -5.33 -2.78 6.51
C THR A 288 -5.88 -2.61 5.11
N PHE A 289 -5.63 -1.44 4.50
CA PHE A 289 -6.19 -1.06 3.20
C PHE A 289 -5.35 -1.51 1.99
N LEU A 290 -4.23 -2.22 2.20
CA LEU A 290 -3.22 -2.49 1.16
C LEU A 290 -3.75 -3.32 -0.03
N LEU A 291 -4.62 -4.29 0.24
CA LEU A 291 -5.26 -5.12 -0.80
C LEU A 291 -6.32 -4.36 -1.61
N ILE A 292 -7.00 -3.39 -0.96
CA ILE A 292 -8.03 -2.57 -1.60
C ILE A 292 -7.37 -1.54 -2.52
N LEU A 293 -6.30 -0.86 -2.08
CA LEU A 293 -5.55 0.06 -2.94
C LEU A 293 -5.05 -0.62 -4.22
N GLN A 294 -4.61 -1.87 -4.12
CA GLN A 294 -4.13 -2.61 -5.28
C GLN A 294 -5.28 -2.90 -6.27
N GLN A 295 -6.47 -3.27 -5.80
CA GLN A 295 -7.65 -3.51 -6.64
C GLN A 295 -8.31 -2.22 -7.15
N SER A 296 -8.28 -1.14 -6.38
CA SER A 296 -8.88 0.15 -6.70
C SER A 296 -8.03 1.04 -7.60
N ILE A 297 -6.75 0.68 -7.79
CA ILE A 297 -5.79 1.43 -8.62
C ILE A 297 -5.46 0.66 -9.90
N LEU A 298 -5.46 -0.68 -9.88
CA LEU A 298 -4.96 -1.48 -10.99
C LEU A 298 -6.07 -2.17 -11.75
N THR A 299 -6.00 -2.06 -13.08
CA THR A 299 -6.73 -2.95 -13.99
C THR A 299 -5.69 -3.72 -14.80
N LEU A 300 -5.64 -5.03 -14.60
CA LEU A 300 -4.85 -5.92 -15.46
C LEU A 300 -5.60 -6.08 -16.78
N ILE A 301 -4.93 -5.81 -17.90
CA ILE A 301 -5.40 -6.08 -19.26
C ILE A 301 -4.53 -7.20 -19.84
#